data_AF-A0A9D8FZN8-F1
#
_entry.id   AF-A0A9D8FZN8-F1
#
_cell.length_a   1.000
_cell.length_b   1.000
_cell.length_c   1.000
_cell.angle_alpha   90.00
_cell.angle_beta   90.00
_cell.angle_gamma   90.00
#
_symmetry.space_group_name_H-M   'P 1'
#
loop_
_entity.id
_entity.type
_entity.pdbx_description
1 polymer ?
#
loop_
_entity_poly.entity_id
_entity_poly.type
_entity_poly.pdbx_seq_one_letter_code
_entity_poly.pdbx_strand_id
1 'polypeptide(L)'
;MTFRITYRLILILGLLIVLGASSVLAGAPTGTSPDNPLPVTGAWQVIEPKARAWFYFDYTGDKTDLGEKARIDICLDTHGEDKIELAIYTPAQAREWLKDGFANPIGRGSKRAKPSVGNQPILYDLVWQGSFNFSGRFFAVLTNNNPTPIPFRLTITGRNVTLAPAPTPSPEPALRNPFATPVPTGAIQGRLVFQESSGGTIYTVNGDGSNLKRVTSGLDPAWSPDGTQIAFTRWKEPAGLFIANADGSNEQRIFGAPQMLSPRWSPDGKRIAFTRQSGGMMEKTEMCEEDFCYTFPADPYWKLGVIEIEKIEDGVTKRPLTEPGCTNHCFAPTWSRDNYTLAYADAGFGVMSTDTRSGFLKKESDDKRVDRRPRILFNRDPRVQSPVWSSDGSKIVFQVRQDEGWHILVMNADGSNVKAVTEVDIAAFHSSNNVAPTWSPDGQKILFLSDRNGKWEFFLANVDGSNLQQVLKNVTDAVTIRYNFSNERVIDWLP
;
A
#
# COMPACT_ATOMS: atom_id res chain seq x y z
N MET A 1 69.77 43.17 0.46
CA MET A 1 68.37 43.16 0.93
C MET A 1 67.54 42.42 -0.11
N THR A 2 67.32 41.13 0.09
CA THR A 2 66.45 40.29 -0.74
C THR A 2 66.20 38.99 0.01
N PHE A 3 65.03 38.85 0.64
CA PHE A 3 64.59 37.62 1.27
C PHE A 3 64.05 36.67 0.20
N ARG A 4 64.62 35.46 0.08
CA ARG A 4 64.07 34.34 -0.68
C ARG A 4 63.50 33.31 0.30
N ILE A 5 62.20 33.05 0.17
CA ILE A 5 61.47 31.99 0.85
C ILE A 5 61.91 30.65 0.27
N THR A 6 62.30 29.70 1.12
CA THR A 6 62.45 28.29 0.76
C THR A 6 61.57 27.45 1.68
N TYR A 7 60.53 26.83 1.11
CA TYR A 7 59.74 25.80 1.77
C TYR A 7 60.56 24.51 1.88
N ARG A 8 60.71 23.96 3.09
CA ARG A 8 61.16 22.58 3.30
C ARG A 8 59.96 21.72 3.66
N LEU A 9 59.66 20.73 2.81
CA LEU A 9 58.83 19.57 3.15
C LEU A 9 59.53 18.77 4.25
N ILE A 10 58.80 18.44 5.32
CA ILE A 10 59.17 17.39 6.26
C ILE A 10 58.05 16.34 6.22
N LEU A 11 58.39 15.15 5.72
CA LEU A 11 57.63 13.91 5.86
C LEU A 11 57.73 13.43 7.31
N ILE A 12 56.60 13.20 7.97
CA ILE A 12 56.52 12.38 9.19
C ILE A 12 55.47 11.29 8.94
N LEU A 13 55.95 10.08 8.71
CA LEU A 13 55.19 8.84 8.84
C LEU A 13 55.49 8.28 10.24
N GLY A 14 54.46 8.01 11.05
CA GLY A 14 54.69 7.42 12.37
C GLY A 14 53.41 7.10 13.15
N LEU A 15 52.88 5.90 12.89
CA LEU A 15 52.22 5.00 13.84
C LEU A 15 51.02 5.54 14.67
N LEU A 16 49.81 5.18 14.24
CA LEU A 16 48.62 5.18 15.11
C LEU A 16 48.24 3.72 15.41
N ILE A 17 48.53 3.32 16.64
CA ILE A 17 48.03 2.08 17.26
C ILE A 17 46.53 2.28 17.47
N VAL A 18 45.71 1.60 16.68
CA VAL A 18 44.26 1.50 16.90
C VAL A 18 44.05 0.43 17.97
N LEU A 19 43.98 0.86 19.22
CA LEU A 19 43.35 0.07 20.28
C LEU A 19 41.85 0.07 20.02
N GLY A 20 41.31 -1.11 19.77
CA GLY A 20 39.88 -1.31 19.53
C GLY A 20 39.04 -0.91 20.73
N ALA A 21 38.14 0.04 20.49
CA ALA A 21 36.86 0.11 21.17
C ALA A 21 35.79 0.11 20.07
N SER A 22 35.29 -1.07 19.72
CA SER A 22 34.10 -1.21 18.89
C SER A 22 32.91 -0.69 19.70
N SER A 23 32.62 0.61 19.65
CA SER A 23 31.29 1.10 19.99
C SER A 23 30.38 0.78 18.81
N VAL A 24 29.72 -0.38 18.89
CA VAL A 24 28.54 -0.67 18.05
C VAL A 24 27.48 0.35 18.46
N LEU A 25 27.38 1.46 17.73
CA LEU A 25 26.20 2.30 17.77
C LEU A 25 25.07 1.49 17.14
N ALA A 26 24.21 0.93 18.00
CA ALA A 26 22.93 0.36 17.58
C ALA A 26 22.17 1.44 16.78
N GLY A 27 21.60 1.06 15.64
CA GLY A 27 20.82 1.96 14.78
C GLY A 27 19.64 2.59 15.52
N ALA A 28 19.08 3.64 14.94
CA ALA A 28 17.98 4.40 15.54
C ALA A 28 16.77 3.50 15.89
N PRO A 29 16.10 3.74 17.03
CA PRO A 29 14.92 2.98 17.44
C PRO A 29 13.77 3.15 16.44
N THR A 30 13.26 2.05 15.89
CA THR A 30 12.22 2.03 14.85
C THR A 30 10.78 1.96 15.40
N GLY A 31 10.60 1.85 16.72
CA GLY A 31 9.28 1.70 17.32
C GLY A 31 8.51 3.00 17.43
N THR A 32 7.70 3.34 16.42
CA THR A 32 7.05 4.65 16.30
C THR A 32 5.69 4.76 17.01
N SER A 33 5.10 3.64 17.44
CA SER A 33 3.71 3.58 17.92
C SER A 33 3.47 2.42 18.91
N PRO A 34 2.35 2.40 19.65
CA PRO A 34 2.02 1.34 20.62
C PRO A 34 1.95 -0.08 20.06
N ASP A 35 1.63 -0.21 18.79
CA ASP A 35 1.53 -1.45 17.99
C ASP A 35 2.90 -1.95 17.50
N ASN A 36 3.93 -1.09 17.54
CA ASN A 36 5.31 -1.44 17.23
C ASN A 36 6.29 -0.93 18.31
N PRO A 37 6.20 -1.37 19.58
CA PRO A 37 7.07 -0.88 20.65
C PRO A 37 8.38 -1.69 20.73
N LEU A 38 9.44 -1.05 21.22
CA LEU A 38 10.76 -1.66 21.42
C LEU A 38 10.95 -2.22 22.83
N PRO A 39 11.77 -3.27 23.00
CA PRO A 39 12.15 -3.74 24.32
C PRO A 39 13.09 -2.74 25.01
N VAL A 40 13.02 -2.66 26.34
CA VAL A 40 13.97 -1.89 27.15
C VAL A 40 15.23 -2.73 27.39
N THR A 41 16.32 -2.38 26.71
CA THR A 41 17.58 -3.14 26.76
C THR A 41 18.57 -2.62 27.80
N GLY A 42 18.37 -1.40 28.31
CA GLY A 42 19.33 -0.74 29.20
C GLY A 42 20.66 -0.37 28.53
N ALA A 43 20.79 -0.51 27.21
CA ALA A 43 21.96 -0.11 26.43
C ALA A 43 21.79 1.33 25.88
N TRP A 44 22.91 1.96 25.56
CA TRP A 44 22.94 3.25 24.87
C TRP A 44 22.41 3.11 23.43
N GLN A 45 21.51 4.01 23.05
CA GLN A 45 20.87 4.11 21.73
C GLN A 45 20.82 5.57 21.29
N VAL A 46 20.47 5.83 20.03
CA VAL A 46 20.35 7.20 19.49
C VAL A 46 18.93 7.41 18.96
N ILE A 47 18.24 8.45 19.43
CA ILE A 47 16.93 8.84 18.88
C ILE A 47 17.10 9.97 17.86
N GLU A 48 16.54 9.80 16.67
CA GLU A 48 16.63 10.78 15.57
C GLU A 48 15.90 12.10 15.87
N PRO A 49 16.26 13.21 15.19
CA PRO A 49 15.56 14.49 15.32
C PRO A 49 14.07 14.37 15.05
N LYS A 50 13.24 15.06 15.84
CA LYS A 50 11.77 15.09 15.67
C LYS A 50 11.10 13.70 15.68
N ALA A 51 11.80 12.68 16.18
CA ALA A 51 11.29 11.32 16.25
C ALA A 51 10.67 11.01 17.62
N ARG A 52 9.84 9.97 17.63
CA ARG A 52 9.25 9.39 18.84
C ARG A 52 9.52 7.90 18.86
N ALA A 53 9.94 7.39 20.00
CA ALA A 53 10.22 5.98 20.23
C ALA A 53 9.36 5.44 21.38
N TRP A 54 8.63 4.36 21.13
CA TRP A 54 7.82 3.64 22.11
C TRP A 54 8.60 2.45 22.63
N PHE A 55 8.66 2.31 23.95
CA PHE A 55 9.22 1.16 24.64
C PHE A 55 8.14 0.51 25.49
N TYR A 56 8.17 -0.82 25.63
CA TYR A 56 7.22 -1.53 26.48
C TYR A 56 7.90 -2.21 27.66
N PHE A 57 7.12 -2.42 28.72
CA PHE A 57 7.45 -3.27 29.84
C PHE A 57 6.18 -3.88 30.42
N ASP A 58 6.28 -5.09 30.97
CA ASP A 58 5.14 -5.78 31.55
C ASP A 58 5.17 -5.63 33.08
N TYR A 59 4.01 -5.37 33.67
CA TYR A 59 3.84 -5.30 35.13
C TYR A 59 2.79 -6.31 35.57
N THR A 60 3.11 -7.10 36.60
CA THR A 60 2.27 -8.22 37.06
C THR A 60 1.71 -8.04 38.48
N GLY A 61 1.80 -6.84 39.07
CA GLY A 61 1.26 -6.55 40.39
C GLY A 61 -0.25 -6.25 40.41
N ASP A 62 -0.89 -6.45 41.56
CA ASP A 62 -2.31 -6.17 41.80
C ASP A 62 -2.52 -4.98 42.76
N LYS A 63 -3.79 -4.66 43.10
CA LYS A 63 -4.15 -3.54 43.98
C LYS A 63 -3.61 -3.64 45.41
N THR A 64 -3.08 -4.78 45.84
CA THR A 64 -2.58 -4.98 47.21
C THR A 64 -1.10 -4.63 47.37
N ASP A 65 -0.36 -4.48 46.27
CA ASP A 65 1.06 -4.12 46.25
C ASP A 65 1.19 -2.59 46.02
N LEU A 66 0.77 -1.76 46.99
CA LEU A 66 0.78 -0.28 46.88
C LEU A 66 1.82 0.42 47.78
N GLY A 67 2.67 -0.34 48.48
CA GLY A 67 3.71 0.21 49.36
C GLY A 67 5.00 0.60 48.63
N GLU A 68 6.01 1.11 49.36
CA GLU A 68 7.34 1.48 48.80
C GLU A 68 8.01 0.35 47.99
N LYS A 69 7.61 -0.92 48.24
CA LYS A 69 8.11 -2.11 47.54
C LYS A 69 7.50 -2.35 46.14
N ALA A 70 6.45 -1.62 45.74
CA ALA A 70 5.82 -1.72 44.42
C ALA A 70 6.07 -0.50 43.53
N ARG A 71 7.01 0.35 43.94
CA ARG A 71 7.45 1.50 43.18
C ARG A 71 8.22 1.04 41.94
N ILE A 72 7.87 1.65 40.81
CA ILE A 72 8.54 1.50 39.53
C ILE A 72 9.27 2.81 39.25
N ASP A 73 10.56 2.70 38.97
CA ASP A 73 11.44 3.78 38.58
C ASP A 73 11.76 3.65 37.10
N ILE A 74 11.40 4.68 36.32
CA ILE A 74 11.71 4.81 34.90
C ILE A 74 12.68 5.98 34.77
N CYS A 75 13.90 5.66 34.36
CA CYS A 75 15.01 6.59 34.33
C CYS A 75 15.56 6.71 32.91
N LEU A 76 15.63 7.94 32.41
CA LEU A 76 16.17 8.28 31.11
C LEU A 76 17.42 9.15 31.29
N ASP A 77 18.56 8.63 30.86
CA ASP A 77 19.83 9.35 30.80
C ASP A 77 20.10 9.79 29.35
N THR A 78 20.30 11.08 29.14
CA THR A 78 20.65 11.69 27.86
C THR A 78 21.93 12.53 27.97
N HIS A 79 22.75 12.31 29.00
CA HIS A 79 23.95 13.09 29.29
C HIS A 79 23.74 14.63 29.38
N GLY A 80 22.52 15.11 29.63
CA GLY A 80 22.21 16.53 29.83
C GLY A 80 21.61 17.26 28.64
N GLU A 81 21.28 16.54 27.56
CA GLU A 81 20.54 17.12 26.44
C GLU A 81 19.19 17.69 26.89
N ASP A 82 18.83 18.87 26.36
CA ASP A 82 17.56 19.53 26.66
C ASP A 82 16.48 19.13 25.64
N LYS A 83 15.21 19.48 25.87
CA LYS A 83 14.07 19.22 24.94
C LYS A 83 13.81 17.76 24.53
N ILE A 84 14.23 16.79 25.33
CA ILE A 84 13.68 15.43 25.27
C ILE A 84 12.50 15.31 26.26
N GLU A 85 11.48 14.53 25.89
CA GLU A 85 10.34 14.23 26.75
C GLU A 85 10.25 12.73 27.03
N LEU A 86 9.94 12.38 28.28
CA LEU A 86 9.59 11.03 28.72
C LEU A 86 8.12 11.02 29.17
N ALA A 87 7.30 10.13 28.61
CA ALA A 87 5.88 10.00 28.93
C ALA A 87 5.51 8.52 29.14
N ILE A 88 4.67 8.26 30.14
CA ILE A 88 4.26 6.90 30.53
C ILE A 88 2.78 6.70 30.19
N TYR A 89 2.48 5.60 29.51
CA TYR A 89 1.12 5.28 29.06
C TYR A 89 0.67 3.92 29.60
N THR A 90 -0.59 3.88 30.02
CA THR A 90 -1.30 2.63 30.32
C THR A 90 -1.70 1.91 29.02
N PRO A 91 -2.03 0.61 29.07
CA PRO A 91 -2.63 -0.07 27.93
C PRO A 91 -3.90 0.63 27.41
N ALA A 92 -4.71 1.24 28.29
CA ALA A 92 -5.92 1.96 27.89
C ALA A 92 -5.62 3.25 27.13
N GLN A 93 -4.71 4.08 27.64
CA GLN A 93 -4.30 5.32 26.96
C GLN A 93 -3.52 5.04 25.67
N ALA A 94 -2.76 3.94 25.62
CA ALA A 94 -2.13 3.49 24.38
C ALA A 94 -3.18 3.13 23.32
N ARG A 95 -4.30 2.50 23.73
CA ARG A 95 -5.46 2.27 22.83
C ARG A 95 -6.17 3.56 22.43
N GLU A 96 -6.28 4.55 23.31
CA GLU A 96 -6.82 5.87 22.97
C GLU A 96 -5.91 6.58 21.96
N TRP A 97 -4.59 6.50 22.17
CA TRP A 97 -3.60 7.08 21.27
C TRP A 97 -3.70 6.50 19.85
N LEU A 98 -3.98 5.20 19.73
CA LEU A 98 -4.15 4.53 18.43
C LEU A 98 -5.39 5.01 17.65
N LYS A 99 -6.38 5.64 18.30
CA LYS A 99 -7.58 6.15 17.62
C LYS A 99 -7.30 7.48 16.93
N ASP A 100 -6.77 8.43 17.70
CA ASP A 100 -6.72 9.84 17.29
C ASP A 100 -5.29 10.40 17.19
N GLY A 101 -4.27 9.55 17.37
CA GLY A 101 -2.85 9.96 17.40
C GLY A 101 -2.46 10.78 18.64
N PHE A 102 -3.38 10.90 19.60
CA PHE A 102 -3.24 11.68 20.82
C PHE A 102 -3.87 10.94 22.01
N ALA A 103 -3.15 10.89 23.12
CA ALA A 103 -3.68 10.51 24.41
C ALA A 103 -2.86 11.23 25.47
N ASN A 104 -3.50 11.56 26.59
CA ASN A 104 -2.78 12.09 27.73
C ASN A 104 -2.06 10.94 28.44
N PRO A 105 -0.75 11.02 28.69
CA PRO A 105 -0.04 10.00 29.47
C PRO A 105 -0.51 10.03 30.93
N ILE A 106 -0.44 8.87 31.61
CA ILE A 106 -0.66 8.83 33.08
C ILE A 106 0.43 9.58 33.85
N GLY A 107 1.60 9.75 33.26
CA GLY A 107 2.72 10.41 33.92
C GLY A 107 3.79 10.86 32.95
N ARG A 108 4.58 11.85 33.37
CA ARG A 108 5.70 12.38 32.61
C ARG A 108 6.97 12.38 33.45
N GLY A 109 8.11 12.16 32.82
CA GLY A 109 9.41 12.26 33.46
C GLY A 109 9.67 13.68 33.95
N SER A 110 10.15 13.78 35.19
CA SER A 110 10.55 15.03 35.82
C SER A 110 12.07 15.16 35.80
N LYS A 111 12.57 16.39 35.62
CA LYS A 111 14.01 16.65 35.66
C LYS A 111 14.55 16.39 37.07
N ARG A 112 15.62 15.62 37.18
CA ARG A 112 16.35 15.43 38.44
C ARG A 112 17.62 16.28 38.43
N ALA A 113 17.86 17.04 39.50
CA ALA A 113 19.07 17.85 39.62
C ALA A 113 20.33 16.95 39.67
N LYS A 114 21.38 17.30 38.91
CA LYS A 114 22.67 16.56 38.85
C LYS A 114 23.63 17.04 39.95
N PRO A 115 24.14 16.19 40.85
CA PRO A 115 25.35 16.48 41.62
C PRO A 115 26.58 15.76 41.02
N SER A 116 27.78 16.33 41.22
CA SER A 116 29.05 15.97 40.58
C SER A 116 29.78 14.74 41.15
N VAL A 117 30.68 14.21 40.31
CA VAL A 117 31.31 12.89 40.30
C VAL A 117 32.22 12.57 41.50
N GLY A 118 32.06 11.35 42.03
CA GLY A 118 32.77 10.69 43.13
C GLY A 118 32.08 9.34 43.40
N ASN A 119 32.20 8.72 44.59
CA ASN A 119 31.52 7.46 44.97
C ASN A 119 29.98 7.65 45.08
N GLN A 120 29.35 8.02 43.96
CA GLN A 120 28.06 8.73 43.84
C GLN A 120 27.07 7.97 42.93
N PRO A 121 25.76 8.14 43.15
CA PRO A 121 24.70 7.44 42.42
C PRO A 121 24.64 7.82 40.93
N ILE A 122 24.19 6.88 40.10
CA ILE A 122 23.99 7.05 38.65
C ILE A 122 23.02 8.22 38.39
N LEU A 123 23.43 9.18 37.55
CA LEU A 123 22.67 10.38 37.21
C LEU A 123 21.73 10.08 36.03
N TYR A 124 20.51 10.63 36.08
CA TYR A 124 19.50 10.51 35.02
C TYR A 124 18.89 11.89 34.76
N ASP A 125 18.61 12.22 33.50
CA ASP A 125 18.09 13.53 33.10
C ASP A 125 16.58 13.66 33.32
N LEU A 126 15.83 12.59 33.02
CA LEU A 126 14.40 12.50 33.33
C LEU A 126 14.12 11.25 34.15
N VAL A 127 13.33 11.43 35.21
CA VAL A 127 12.91 10.34 36.09
C VAL A 127 11.41 10.39 36.30
N TRP A 128 10.75 9.26 36.12
CA TRP A 128 9.38 9.03 36.55
C TRP A 128 9.36 7.95 37.62
N GLN A 129 8.57 8.17 38.66
CA GLN A 129 8.40 7.22 39.76
C GLN A 129 6.91 7.09 40.08
N GLY A 130 6.42 5.87 40.17
CA GLY A 130 5.01 5.62 40.47
C GLY A 130 4.72 4.14 40.71
N SER A 131 3.44 3.81 40.84
CA SER A 131 2.94 2.43 40.96
C SER A 131 1.70 2.26 40.10
N PHE A 132 1.41 1.01 39.72
CA PHE A 132 0.20 0.67 38.97
C PHE A 132 -0.74 -0.19 39.81
N ASN A 133 -2.03 0.04 39.63
CA ASN A 133 -3.11 -0.64 40.37
C ASN A 133 -3.72 -1.82 39.60
N PHE A 134 -3.15 -2.20 38.45
CA PHE A 134 -3.53 -3.37 37.66
C PHE A 134 -2.31 -3.89 36.89
N SER A 135 -2.34 -5.18 36.57
CA SER A 135 -1.35 -5.85 35.72
C SER A 135 -1.59 -5.57 34.24
N GLY A 136 -0.53 -5.48 33.45
CA GLY A 136 -0.63 -5.32 32.00
C GLY A 136 0.67 -4.83 31.38
N ARG A 137 0.60 -4.55 30.07
CA ARG A 137 1.69 -3.96 29.30
C ARG A 137 1.62 -2.44 29.32
N PHE A 138 2.65 -1.81 29.87
CA PHE A 138 2.77 -0.36 29.95
C PHE A 138 3.84 0.11 28.98
N PHE A 139 3.80 1.41 28.66
CA PHE A 139 4.69 2.00 27.67
C PHE A 139 5.44 3.21 28.23
N ALA A 140 6.74 3.27 27.96
CA ALA A 140 7.57 4.45 28.15
C ALA A 140 7.89 5.04 26.77
N VAL A 141 7.52 6.29 26.56
CA VAL A 141 7.61 6.95 25.25
C VAL A 141 8.58 8.12 25.35
N LEU A 142 9.56 8.09 24.47
CA LEU A 142 10.58 9.12 24.33
C LEU A 142 10.27 9.96 23.10
N THR A 143 10.27 11.28 23.23
CA THR A 143 10.12 12.19 22.09
C THR A 143 11.31 13.13 22.03
N ASN A 144 12.07 13.09 20.93
CA ASN A 144 13.17 13.99 20.68
C ASN A 144 12.64 15.23 19.94
N ASN A 145 12.51 16.37 20.64
CA ASN A 145 12.09 17.62 20.01
C ASN A 145 13.27 18.46 19.48
N ASN A 146 14.50 17.96 19.54
CA ASN A 146 15.68 18.64 19.02
C ASN A 146 15.84 18.47 17.51
N PRO A 147 16.57 19.39 16.86
CA PRO A 147 16.96 19.25 15.47
C PRO A 147 18.13 18.27 15.26
N THR A 148 18.70 17.74 16.35
CA THR A 148 19.85 16.82 16.33
C THR A 148 19.50 15.46 16.96
N PRO A 149 20.16 14.36 16.52
CA PRO A 149 20.02 13.07 17.17
C PRO A 149 20.53 13.14 18.62
N ILE A 150 19.87 12.44 19.54
CA ILE A 150 20.24 12.42 20.96
C ILE A 150 20.63 10.99 21.37
N PRO A 151 21.84 10.77 21.91
CA PRO A 151 22.15 9.52 22.58
C PRO A 151 21.38 9.44 23.89
N PHE A 152 20.75 8.30 24.14
CA PHE A 152 19.99 8.05 25.37
C PHE A 152 20.17 6.63 25.89
N ARG A 153 19.92 6.46 27.19
CA ARG A 153 19.83 5.18 27.87
C ARG A 153 18.57 5.16 28.73
N LEU A 154 17.65 4.25 28.40
CA LEU A 154 16.41 4.04 29.16
C LEU A 154 16.57 2.83 30.08
N THR A 155 16.28 3.02 31.37
CA THR A 155 16.28 1.96 32.39
C THR A 155 14.94 1.96 33.10
N ILE A 156 14.37 0.77 33.29
CA ILE A 156 13.14 0.57 34.05
C ILE A 156 13.41 -0.48 35.13
N THR A 157 13.14 -0.13 36.38
CA THR A 157 13.34 -1.02 37.53
C THR A 157 12.14 -0.96 38.45
N GLY A 158 11.73 -2.09 39.01
CA GLY A 158 10.62 -2.16 39.96
C GLY A 158 10.27 -3.60 40.25
N ARG A 159 9.62 -3.84 41.38
CA ARG A 159 9.08 -5.17 41.70
C ARG A 159 7.97 -5.52 40.71
N ASN A 160 7.88 -6.80 40.32
CA ASN A 160 6.89 -7.32 39.35
C ASN A 160 6.97 -6.70 37.94
N VAL A 161 8.03 -5.94 37.64
CA VAL A 161 8.36 -5.48 36.30
C VAL A 161 9.15 -6.57 35.59
N THR A 162 8.69 -6.95 34.41
CA THR A 162 9.41 -7.84 33.50
C THR A 162 9.75 -7.05 32.24
N LEU A 163 11.05 -6.97 31.94
CA LEU A 163 11.54 -6.46 30.67
C LEU A 163 11.75 -7.66 29.74
N ALA A 164 11.35 -7.53 28.48
CA ALA A 164 11.70 -8.54 27.50
C ALA A 164 13.24 -8.55 27.33
N PRO A 165 13.88 -9.74 27.30
CA PRO A 165 15.33 -9.81 27.14
C PRO A 165 15.76 -9.13 25.82
N ALA A 166 16.85 -8.36 25.89
CA ALA A 166 17.49 -7.82 24.69
C ALA A 166 17.91 -9.00 23.79
N PRO A 167 17.61 -8.98 22.47
CA PRO A 167 18.01 -10.07 21.59
C PRO A 167 19.54 -10.20 21.58
N THR A 168 20.04 -11.40 21.88
CA THR A 168 21.47 -11.72 21.80
C THR A 168 21.89 -11.74 20.32
N PRO A 169 23.02 -11.13 19.93
CA PRO A 169 23.49 -11.21 18.55
C PRO A 169 23.97 -12.65 18.28
N SER A 170 23.15 -13.40 17.56
CA SER A 170 23.46 -14.73 17.03
C SER A 170 23.45 -14.63 15.51
N PRO A 171 24.37 -15.29 14.76
CA PRO A 171 24.34 -15.28 13.31
C PRO A 171 23.02 -15.93 12.87
N GLU A 172 22.24 -15.15 12.16
CA GLU A 172 20.79 -15.26 11.98
C GLU A 172 20.34 -16.55 11.27
N PRO A 173 19.44 -17.33 11.90
CA PRO A 173 18.26 -17.83 11.22
C PRO A 173 17.06 -17.07 11.77
N ALA A 174 16.39 -16.32 10.91
CA ALA A 174 15.26 -15.46 11.23
C ALA A 174 14.24 -16.16 12.16
N LEU A 175 14.08 -15.66 13.39
CA LEU A 175 13.00 -16.09 14.28
C LEU A 175 11.68 -15.57 13.72
N ARG A 176 10.91 -16.49 13.13
CA ARG A 176 9.55 -16.25 12.63
C ARG A 176 8.62 -15.88 13.78
N ASN A 177 7.78 -14.87 13.57
CA ASN A 177 6.65 -14.56 14.45
C ASN A 177 5.78 -15.83 14.60
N PRO A 178 5.59 -16.38 15.82
CA PRO A 178 4.84 -17.63 16.03
C PRO A 178 3.34 -17.50 15.74
N PHE A 179 2.84 -16.28 15.52
CA PHE A 179 1.49 -15.99 15.05
C PHE A 179 1.44 -15.47 13.61
N ALA A 180 2.59 -15.21 12.97
CA ALA A 180 2.60 -14.96 11.54
C ALA A 180 2.39 -16.29 10.86
N THR A 181 1.23 -16.44 10.21
CA THR A 181 1.03 -17.52 9.25
C THR A 181 2.20 -17.45 8.26
N PRO A 182 3.01 -18.51 8.11
CA PRO A 182 4.04 -18.54 7.09
C PRO A 182 3.44 -18.15 5.75
N VAL A 183 3.88 -17.03 5.18
CA VAL A 183 3.43 -16.63 3.85
C VAL A 183 3.96 -17.67 2.87
N PRO A 184 3.10 -18.44 2.18
CA PRO A 184 3.56 -19.50 1.33
C PRO A 184 4.30 -18.94 0.12
N THR A 185 5.49 -19.46 -0.13
CA THR A 185 6.22 -19.22 -1.39
C THR A 185 5.70 -20.15 -2.48
N GLY A 186 5.40 -19.61 -3.67
CA GLY A 186 4.90 -20.39 -4.81
C GLY A 186 3.40 -20.68 -4.79
N ALA A 187 2.61 -20.00 -3.94
CA ALA A 187 1.14 -20.13 -3.95
C ALA A 187 0.49 -19.61 -5.26
N ILE A 188 1.21 -18.75 -5.97
CA ILE A 188 0.85 -18.18 -7.27
C ILE A 188 1.77 -18.82 -8.32
N GLN A 189 1.16 -19.36 -9.36
CA GLN A 189 1.87 -19.84 -10.55
C GLN A 189 1.94 -18.73 -11.60
N GLY A 190 2.90 -18.79 -12.52
CA GLY A 190 3.00 -17.82 -13.61
C GLY A 190 3.65 -16.51 -13.21
N ARG A 191 3.27 -15.43 -13.90
CA ARG A 191 3.86 -14.09 -13.74
C ARG A 191 2.82 -13.03 -13.45
N LEU A 192 3.20 -12.06 -12.64
CA LEU A 192 2.38 -10.90 -12.31
C LEU A 192 3.00 -9.64 -12.89
N VAL A 193 2.14 -8.70 -13.26
CA VAL A 193 2.52 -7.31 -13.49
C VAL A 193 1.71 -6.45 -12.52
N PHE A 194 2.36 -5.49 -11.87
CA PHE A 194 1.69 -4.59 -10.95
C PHE A 194 2.32 -3.20 -10.93
N GLN A 195 1.55 -2.19 -10.52
CA GLN A 195 2.06 -0.85 -10.27
C GLN A 195 2.26 -0.57 -8.77
N GLU A 196 3.26 0.22 -8.44
CA GLU A 196 3.53 0.67 -7.07
C GLU A 196 2.56 1.76 -6.62
N SER A 197 2.19 2.69 -7.50
CA SER A 197 1.29 3.80 -7.19
C SER A 197 0.70 4.39 -8.47
N SER A 198 -0.30 5.25 -8.34
CA SER A 198 -0.91 5.97 -9.47
C SER A 198 0.14 6.71 -10.32
N GLY A 199 0.44 6.21 -11.52
CA GLY A 199 1.46 6.78 -12.41
C GLY A 199 2.90 6.50 -11.98
N GLY A 200 3.09 5.65 -10.97
CA GLY A 200 4.37 5.23 -10.43
C GLY A 200 5.02 4.12 -11.26
N THR A 201 5.94 3.39 -10.64
CA THR A 201 6.70 2.33 -11.30
C THR A 201 5.84 1.09 -11.51
N ILE A 202 5.94 0.48 -12.70
CA ILE A 202 5.35 -0.80 -13.06
C ILE A 202 6.44 -1.88 -12.96
N TYR A 203 6.12 -2.97 -12.26
CA TYR A 203 6.99 -4.10 -12.00
C TYR A 203 6.40 -5.38 -12.59
N THR A 204 7.29 -6.31 -12.92
CA THR A 204 6.95 -7.72 -13.13
C THR A 204 7.60 -8.57 -12.05
N VAL A 205 6.95 -9.67 -11.69
CA VAL A 205 7.46 -10.62 -10.70
C VAL A 205 6.91 -12.01 -11.00
N ASN A 206 7.68 -13.05 -10.69
CA ASN A 206 7.18 -14.42 -10.73
C ASN A 206 6.22 -14.65 -9.56
N GLY A 207 5.28 -15.59 -9.70
CA GLY A 207 4.32 -15.91 -8.65
C GLY A 207 4.94 -16.48 -7.36
N ASP A 208 6.18 -16.96 -7.42
CA ASP A 208 6.95 -17.35 -6.22
C ASP A 208 7.62 -16.16 -5.51
N GLY A 209 7.50 -14.95 -6.05
CA GLY A 209 8.13 -13.73 -5.55
C GLY A 209 9.56 -13.49 -6.05
N SER A 210 10.09 -14.36 -6.90
CA SER A 210 11.40 -14.20 -7.53
C SER A 210 11.35 -13.28 -8.76
N ASN A 211 12.52 -12.85 -9.24
CA ASN A 211 12.67 -12.05 -10.46
C ASN A 211 11.83 -10.76 -10.47
N LEU A 212 11.73 -10.09 -9.32
CA LEU A 212 11.12 -8.77 -9.21
C LEU A 212 11.93 -7.78 -10.05
N LYS A 213 11.33 -7.26 -11.12
CA LYS A 213 11.98 -6.38 -12.08
C LYS A 213 11.11 -5.17 -12.38
N ARG A 214 11.74 -3.99 -12.41
CA ARG A 214 11.14 -2.77 -12.94
C ARG A 214 11.01 -2.86 -14.46
N VAL A 215 9.82 -2.57 -14.99
CA VAL A 215 9.53 -2.57 -16.43
C VAL A 215 9.47 -1.14 -16.96
N THR A 216 8.58 -0.32 -16.41
CA THR A 216 8.34 1.06 -16.88
C THR A 216 7.62 1.86 -15.78
N SER A 217 6.95 2.96 -16.11
CA SER A 217 6.03 3.70 -15.23
C SER A 217 4.73 4.04 -15.94
N GLY A 218 3.64 4.06 -15.17
CA GLY A 218 2.30 4.28 -15.72
C GLY A 218 1.20 3.80 -14.79
N LEU A 219 0.05 3.50 -15.40
CA LEU A 219 -1.19 3.12 -14.76
C LEU A 219 -1.78 1.86 -15.43
N ASP A 220 -2.49 1.09 -14.63
CA ASP A 220 -3.31 -0.06 -14.99
C ASP A 220 -2.63 -1.05 -15.95
N PRO A 221 -1.48 -1.65 -15.55
CA PRO A 221 -0.78 -2.58 -16.42
C PRO A 221 -1.62 -3.84 -16.69
N ALA A 222 -1.63 -4.30 -17.93
CA ALA A 222 -2.31 -5.52 -18.36
C ALA A 222 -1.45 -6.34 -19.31
N TRP A 223 -1.38 -7.65 -19.08
CA TRP A 223 -0.64 -8.57 -19.93
C TRP A 223 -1.32 -8.79 -21.28
N SER A 224 -0.53 -8.91 -22.34
CA SER A 224 -1.01 -9.54 -23.57
C SER A 224 -1.29 -11.03 -23.32
N PRO A 225 -2.23 -11.67 -24.05
CA PRO A 225 -2.59 -13.08 -23.83
C PRO A 225 -1.42 -14.06 -24.03
N ASP A 226 -0.44 -13.68 -24.86
CA ASP A 226 0.78 -14.45 -25.10
C ASP A 226 1.91 -14.15 -24.08
N GLY A 227 1.70 -13.19 -23.17
CA GLY A 227 2.66 -12.81 -22.15
C GLY A 227 3.92 -12.09 -22.63
N THR A 228 3.95 -11.66 -23.90
CA THR A 228 5.12 -11.01 -24.50
C THR A 228 5.12 -9.50 -24.29
N GLN A 229 3.95 -8.90 -24.08
CA GLN A 229 3.75 -7.46 -24.00
C GLN A 229 2.90 -7.06 -22.79
N ILE A 230 3.04 -5.81 -22.39
CA ILE A 230 2.27 -5.17 -21.34
C ILE A 230 1.66 -3.90 -21.91
N ALA A 231 0.33 -3.76 -21.82
CA ALA A 231 -0.36 -2.49 -22.08
C ALA A 231 -0.50 -1.70 -20.78
N PHE A 232 -0.39 -0.38 -20.84
CA PHE A 232 -0.52 0.52 -19.69
C PHE A 232 -0.88 1.93 -20.16
N THR A 233 -1.38 2.78 -19.26
CA THR A 233 -1.69 4.18 -19.58
C THR A 233 -0.79 5.17 -18.85
N ARG A 234 -0.74 6.41 -19.36
CA ARG A 234 -0.09 7.54 -18.70
C ARG A 234 -0.97 8.78 -18.80
N TRP A 235 -1.09 9.51 -17.70
CA TRP A 235 -1.76 10.81 -17.70
C TRP A 235 -0.83 11.99 -17.97
N LYS A 236 0.47 11.82 -17.73
CA LYS A 236 1.48 12.84 -18.04
C LYS A 236 1.84 12.79 -19.52
N GLU A 237 2.12 13.96 -20.10
CA GLU A 237 2.53 14.04 -21.50
C GLU A 237 3.88 13.32 -21.75
N PRO A 238 3.99 12.49 -22.81
CA PRO A 238 2.93 12.14 -23.75
C PRO A 238 1.85 11.24 -23.13
N ALA A 239 0.61 11.72 -23.04
CA ALA A 239 -0.47 11.04 -22.33
C ALA A 239 -1.16 10.00 -23.22
N GLY A 240 -1.63 8.89 -22.68
CA GLY A 240 -2.47 7.96 -23.41
C GLY A 240 -2.13 6.51 -23.14
N LEU A 241 -2.34 5.66 -24.15
CA LEU A 241 -2.18 4.22 -24.09
C LEU A 241 -0.86 3.81 -24.73
N PHE A 242 -0.13 2.95 -24.03
CA PHE A 242 1.19 2.46 -24.39
C PHE A 242 1.21 0.94 -24.37
N ILE A 243 2.16 0.39 -25.14
CA ILE A 243 2.57 -1.01 -25.05
C ILE A 243 4.09 -1.03 -24.91
N ALA A 244 4.61 -1.94 -24.08
CA ALA A 244 6.02 -2.31 -24.06
C ALA A 244 6.14 -3.83 -24.02
N ASN A 245 7.33 -4.34 -24.37
CA ASN A 245 7.67 -5.74 -24.10
C ASN A 245 7.68 -6.01 -22.59
N ALA A 246 7.51 -7.27 -22.21
CA ALA A 246 7.52 -7.74 -20.82
C ALA A 246 8.77 -7.33 -20.02
N ASP A 247 9.89 -7.09 -20.72
CA ASP A 247 11.17 -6.70 -20.14
C ASP A 247 11.40 -5.18 -20.05
N GLY A 248 10.45 -4.38 -20.57
CA GLY A 248 10.48 -2.91 -20.65
C GLY A 248 10.98 -2.35 -21.99
N SER A 249 11.44 -3.19 -22.90
CA SER A 249 11.92 -2.76 -24.22
C SER A 249 10.77 -2.42 -25.19
N ASN A 250 11.10 -1.75 -26.30
CA ASN A 250 10.16 -1.41 -27.38
C ASN A 250 8.87 -0.73 -26.90
N GLU A 251 9.01 0.20 -25.94
CA GLU A 251 7.90 1.01 -25.48
C GLU A 251 7.39 1.92 -26.60
N GLN A 252 6.08 1.91 -26.85
CA GLN A 252 5.43 2.69 -27.89
C GLN A 252 4.10 3.26 -27.41
N ARG A 253 3.84 4.54 -27.70
CA ARG A 253 2.50 5.13 -27.57
C ARG A 253 1.66 4.66 -28.74
N ILE A 254 0.57 3.97 -28.44
CA ILE A 254 -0.29 3.37 -29.45
C ILE A 254 -1.55 4.19 -29.71
N PHE A 255 -2.02 4.94 -28.71
CA PHE A 255 -3.16 5.85 -28.86
C PHE A 255 -3.01 7.02 -27.89
N GLY A 256 -3.30 8.24 -28.37
CA GLY A 256 -3.19 9.46 -27.58
C GLY A 256 -4.56 9.99 -27.17
N ALA A 257 -4.81 10.05 -25.86
CA ALA A 257 -5.94 10.75 -25.29
C ALA A 257 -5.65 11.11 -23.81
N PRO A 258 -6.27 12.16 -23.28
CA PRO A 258 -6.16 12.49 -21.86
C PRO A 258 -6.90 11.46 -21.00
N GLN A 259 -6.48 11.33 -19.74
CA GLN A 259 -7.22 10.62 -18.68
C GLN A 259 -7.66 9.19 -19.08
N MET A 260 -6.75 8.45 -19.74
CA MET A 260 -6.98 7.05 -20.11
C MET A 260 -6.74 6.11 -18.94
N LEU A 261 -7.56 5.08 -18.83
CA LEU A 261 -7.56 4.11 -17.73
C LEU A 261 -7.85 2.69 -18.21
N SER A 262 -7.40 1.73 -17.42
CA SER A 262 -7.79 0.32 -17.44
C SER A 262 -7.75 -0.33 -18.83
N PRO A 263 -6.60 -0.32 -19.52
CA PRO A 263 -6.46 -1.07 -20.76
C PRO A 263 -6.57 -2.56 -20.51
N ARG A 264 -7.26 -3.28 -21.39
CA ARG A 264 -7.37 -4.74 -21.38
C ARG A 264 -7.30 -5.30 -22.79
N TRP A 265 -6.37 -6.23 -22.97
CA TRP A 265 -6.26 -7.01 -24.19
C TRP A 265 -7.48 -7.92 -24.38
N SER A 266 -7.92 -8.05 -25.63
CA SER A 266 -8.84 -9.12 -26.01
C SER A 266 -8.16 -10.49 -25.88
N PRO A 267 -8.91 -11.57 -25.60
CA PRO A 267 -8.36 -12.92 -25.49
C PRO A 267 -7.55 -13.38 -26.72
N ASP A 268 -7.92 -12.91 -27.92
CA ASP A 268 -7.22 -13.17 -29.17
C ASP A 268 -5.95 -12.31 -29.39
N GLY A 269 -5.67 -11.34 -28.52
CA GLY A 269 -4.52 -10.43 -28.60
C GLY A 269 -4.61 -9.37 -29.69
N LYS A 270 -5.74 -9.24 -30.40
CA LYS A 270 -5.88 -8.33 -31.55
C LYS A 270 -6.44 -6.96 -31.21
N ARG A 271 -7.03 -6.78 -30.04
CA ARG A 271 -7.69 -5.53 -29.62
C ARG A 271 -7.34 -5.16 -28.20
N ILE A 272 -7.44 -3.87 -27.91
CA ILE A 272 -7.35 -3.35 -26.54
C ILE A 272 -8.58 -2.50 -26.27
N ALA A 273 -9.32 -2.86 -25.23
CA ALA A 273 -10.38 -2.04 -24.67
C ALA A 273 -9.81 -1.15 -23.56
N PHE A 274 -10.35 0.05 -23.38
CA PHE A 274 -9.91 0.98 -22.35
C PHE A 274 -11.03 1.97 -22.02
N THR A 275 -10.87 2.66 -20.91
CA THR A 275 -11.68 3.84 -20.57
C THR A 275 -10.93 5.10 -20.96
N ARG A 276 -11.63 6.09 -21.51
CA ARG A 276 -11.08 7.42 -21.73
C ARG A 276 -12.08 8.50 -21.40
N GLN A 277 -11.58 9.67 -21.02
CA GLN A 277 -12.41 10.86 -20.98
C GLN A 277 -12.81 11.23 -22.42
N SER A 278 -14.11 11.44 -22.65
CA SER A 278 -14.66 11.65 -23.99
C SER A 278 -15.42 12.98 -24.16
N GLY A 279 -15.56 13.76 -23.09
CA GLY A 279 -16.21 15.07 -23.13
C GLY A 279 -16.55 15.57 -21.73
N GLY A 280 -17.44 16.55 -21.67
CA GLY A 280 -17.86 17.20 -20.43
C GLY A 280 -16.97 18.39 -20.05
N MET A 281 -17.45 19.24 -19.15
CA MET A 281 -16.70 20.42 -18.70
C MET A 281 -15.60 19.99 -17.74
N MET A 282 -14.34 20.31 -18.06
CA MET A 282 -13.19 19.93 -17.22
C MET A 282 -13.01 20.82 -16.01
N GLU A 283 -13.48 22.06 -16.12
CA GLU A 283 -13.37 23.05 -15.07
C GLU A 283 -14.75 23.64 -14.83
N LYS A 284 -14.96 24.16 -13.62
CA LYS A 284 -16.15 24.93 -13.32
C LYS A 284 -16.22 26.12 -14.27
N THR A 285 -17.40 26.37 -14.84
CA THR A 285 -17.62 27.50 -15.75
C THR A 285 -18.62 28.43 -15.10
N GLU A 286 -18.28 29.71 -15.02
CA GLU A 286 -19.19 30.74 -14.54
C GLU A 286 -19.88 31.40 -15.73
N MET A 287 -21.22 31.44 -15.71
CA MET A 287 -22.03 32.11 -16.71
C MET A 287 -22.85 33.19 -16.04
N CYS A 288 -22.71 34.43 -16.48
CA CYS A 288 -23.47 35.56 -15.97
C CYS A 288 -24.43 36.07 -17.03
N GLU A 289 -25.67 36.32 -16.65
CA GLU A 289 -26.68 37.01 -17.44
C GLU A 289 -27.17 38.21 -16.63
N GLU A 290 -26.92 39.41 -17.16
CA GLU A 290 -27.10 40.69 -16.46
C GLU A 290 -26.38 40.72 -15.09
N ASP A 291 -27.13 40.89 -13.99
CA ASP A 291 -26.64 40.95 -12.61
C ASP A 291 -26.62 39.57 -11.92
N PHE A 292 -26.90 38.49 -12.64
CA PHE A 292 -27.01 37.15 -12.07
C PHE A 292 -25.96 36.20 -12.65
N CYS A 293 -25.14 35.59 -11.78
CA CYS A 293 -24.13 34.60 -12.17
C CYS A 293 -24.48 33.20 -11.66
N TYR A 294 -24.40 32.20 -12.54
CA TYR A 294 -24.46 30.78 -12.23
C TYR A 294 -23.08 30.14 -12.41
N THR A 295 -22.61 29.39 -11.42
CA THR A 295 -21.44 28.53 -11.58
C THR A 295 -21.87 27.11 -11.91
N PHE A 296 -21.54 26.65 -13.11
CA PHE A 296 -21.66 25.26 -13.51
C PHE A 296 -20.42 24.49 -13.03
N PRO A 297 -20.58 23.38 -12.28
CA PRO A 297 -19.44 22.56 -11.90
C PRO A 297 -18.82 21.89 -13.13
N ALA A 298 -17.56 21.47 -12.99
CA ALA A 298 -16.97 20.52 -13.93
C ALA A 298 -17.81 19.23 -13.94
N ASP A 299 -18.13 18.73 -15.13
CA ASP A 299 -18.87 17.48 -15.35
C ASP A 299 -18.21 16.69 -16.50
N PRO A 300 -16.94 16.26 -16.33
CA PRO A 300 -16.28 15.42 -17.32
C PRO A 300 -16.94 14.04 -17.36
N TYR A 301 -16.93 13.41 -18.53
CA TYR A 301 -17.51 12.07 -18.68
C TYR A 301 -16.60 11.09 -19.42
N TRP A 302 -16.77 9.81 -19.10
CA TRP A 302 -15.90 8.71 -19.52
C TRP A 302 -16.64 7.66 -20.33
N LYS A 303 -16.03 7.27 -21.45
CA LYS A 303 -16.55 6.25 -22.35
C LYS A 303 -15.55 5.13 -22.57
N LEU A 304 -16.07 4.00 -23.04
CA LEU A 304 -15.27 2.89 -23.51
C LEU A 304 -14.70 3.19 -24.90
N GLY A 305 -13.45 2.81 -25.11
CA GLY A 305 -12.81 2.76 -26.42
C GLY A 305 -12.25 1.38 -26.68
N VAL A 306 -12.31 0.94 -27.93
CA VAL A 306 -11.66 -0.27 -28.42
C VAL A 306 -10.83 0.10 -29.62
N ILE A 307 -9.54 -0.25 -29.59
CA ILE A 307 -8.66 -0.13 -30.75
C ILE A 307 -8.26 -1.52 -31.24
N GLU A 308 -8.02 -1.61 -32.54
CA GLU A 308 -7.42 -2.78 -33.17
C GLU A 308 -5.89 -2.63 -33.24
N ILE A 309 -5.19 -3.71 -32.91
CA ILE A 309 -3.74 -3.83 -32.94
C ILE A 309 -3.40 -4.58 -34.23
N GLU A 310 -3.41 -3.87 -35.35
CA GLU A 310 -2.90 -4.40 -36.62
C GLU A 310 -1.36 -4.37 -36.60
N LYS A 311 -0.71 -5.52 -36.81
CA LYS A 311 0.72 -5.56 -37.17
C LYS A 311 0.83 -5.12 -38.62
N ILE A 312 1.48 -3.99 -38.91
CA ILE A 312 1.76 -3.58 -40.29
C ILE A 312 3.23 -3.20 -40.40
N GLU A 313 3.91 -3.82 -41.36
CA GLU A 313 5.36 -3.75 -41.63
C GLU A 313 5.85 -2.37 -42.11
N ASP A 314 4.94 -1.47 -42.55
CA ASP A 314 5.29 -0.27 -43.34
C ASP A 314 4.91 1.10 -42.70
N GLY A 315 5.02 1.22 -41.38
CA GLY A 315 5.31 2.52 -40.75
C GLY A 315 4.17 3.56 -40.63
N VAL A 316 2.92 3.24 -40.97
CA VAL A 316 1.76 4.08 -40.57
C VAL A 316 0.62 3.20 -40.04
N THR A 317 0.52 3.07 -38.72
CA THR A 317 -0.60 2.36 -38.08
C THR A 317 -1.81 3.29 -37.98
N LYS A 318 -2.87 3.01 -38.73
CA LYS A 318 -4.21 3.48 -38.33
C LYS A 318 -4.72 2.51 -37.27
N ARG A 319 -4.99 3.00 -36.06
CA ARG A 319 -5.68 2.23 -35.02
C ARG A 319 -7.12 2.71 -34.96
N PRO A 320 -8.04 2.12 -35.74
CA PRO A 320 -9.42 2.58 -35.76
C PRO A 320 -10.00 2.45 -34.35
N LEU A 321 -10.54 3.56 -33.85
CA LEU A 321 -11.21 3.61 -32.57
C LEU A 321 -12.68 3.28 -32.77
N THR A 322 -13.15 2.25 -32.08
CA THR A 322 -14.56 1.94 -31.94
C THR A 322 -15.02 2.33 -30.54
N GLU A 323 -16.20 2.93 -30.42
CA GLU A 323 -16.86 3.19 -29.14
C GLU A 323 -18.04 2.23 -28.95
N PRO A 324 -17.89 1.19 -28.12
CA PRO A 324 -19.01 0.32 -27.76
C PRO A 324 -20.13 1.11 -27.08
N GLY A 325 -21.37 0.64 -27.24
CA GLY A 325 -22.51 1.25 -26.55
C GLY A 325 -22.36 1.18 -25.03
N CYS A 326 -22.35 2.33 -24.37
CA CYS A 326 -22.35 2.45 -22.91
C CYS A 326 -22.89 3.85 -22.52
N THR A 327 -23.04 4.13 -21.22
CA THR A 327 -23.45 5.47 -20.75
C THR A 327 -22.30 6.49 -20.85
N ASN A 328 -22.39 7.61 -20.14
CA ASN A 328 -21.31 8.59 -20.02
C ASN A 328 -20.39 8.30 -18.80
N HIS A 329 -20.56 7.18 -18.10
CA HIS A 329 -19.80 6.86 -16.88
C HIS A 329 -19.26 5.43 -16.87
N CYS A 330 -18.57 5.05 -17.95
CA CYS A 330 -18.14 3.67 -18.18
C CYS A 330 -16.65 3.46 -17.85
N PHE A 331 -16.38 2.55 -16.92
CA PHE A 331 -15.05 2.34 -16.35
C PHE A 331 -14.60 0.88 -16.41
N ALA A 332 -13.27 0.70 -16.48
CA ALA A 332 -12.62 -0.59 -16.31
C ALA A 332 -13.26 -1.71 -17.17
N PRO A 333 -13.21 -1.61 -18.52
CA PRO A 333 -13.71 -2.68 -19.38
C PRO A 333 -12.88 -3.95 -19.24
N THR A 334 -13.50 -5.11 -19.38
CA THR A 334 -12.86 -6.42 -19.41
C THR A 334 -13.52 -7.30 -20.46
N TRP A 335 -12.73 -8.08 -21.18
CA TRP A 335 -13.22 -8.94 -22.25
C TRP A 335 -13.76 -10.27 -21.73
N SER A 336 -14.90 -10.67 -22.26
CA SER A 336 -15.33 -12.06 -22.25
C SER A 336 -14.47 -12.89 -23.20
N ARG A 337 -14.43 -14.20 -22.95
CA ARG A 337 -13.71 -15.18 -23.78
C ARG A 337 -14.18 -15.21 -25.24
N ASP A 338 -15.39 -14.74 -25.51
CA ASP A 338 -15.96 -14.69 -26.86
C ASP A 338 -15.33 -13.65 -27.80
N ASN A 339 -14.43 -12.79 -27.29
CA ASN A 339 -13.81 -11.67 -28.01
C ASN A 339 -14.78 -10.59 -28.50
N TYR A 340 -16.04 -10.55 -28.07
CA TYR A 340 -16.99 -9.54 -28.53
C TYR A 340 -17.69 -8.84 -27.38
N THR A 341 -17.86 -9.49 -26.25
CA THR A 341 -18.56 -8.94 -25.11
C THR A 341 -17.57 -8.30 -24.14
N LEU A 342 -17.86 -7.08 -23.71
CA LEU A 342 -17.18 -6.42 -22.60
C LEU A 342 -18.09 -6.43 -21.38
N ALA A 343 -17.54 -6.69 -20.19
CA ALA A 343 -18.13 -6.21 -18.94
C ALA A 343 -17.39 -4.96 -18.46
N TYR A 344 -18.10 -4.05 -17.79
CA TYR A 344 -17.55 -2.78 -17.32
C TYR A 344 -18.35 -2.29 -16.10
N ALA A 345 -17.73 -1.43 -15.31
CA ALA A 345 -18.41 -0.74 -14.21
C ALA A 345 -19.04 0.55 -14.74
N ASP A 346 -20.26 0.82 -14.32
CA ASP A 346 -21.03 2.01 -14.62
C ASP A 346 -21.43 2.70 -13.33
N ALA A 347 -21.09 3.99 -13.19
CA ALA A 347 -21.33 4.72 -11.94
C ALA A 347 -22.83 4.89 -11.60
N GLY A 348 -23.74 4.72 -12.56
CA GLY A 348 -25.19 4.77 -12.32
C GLY A 348 -25.86 3.40 -12.25
N PHE A 349 -25.30 2.38 -12.90
CA PHE A 349 -25.98 1.10 -13.14
C PHE A 349 -25.25 -0.13 -12.60
N GLY A 350 -24.09 0.04 -11.96
CA GLY A 350 -23.31 -1.05 -11.40
C GLY A 350 -22.50 -1.80 -12.45
N VAL A 351 -22.50 -3.14 -12.45
CA VAL A 351 -21.77 -3.92 -13.47
C VAL A 351 -22.69 -4.11 -14.69
N MET A 352 -22.20 -3.69 -15.85
CA MET A 352 -22.89 -3.82 -17.12
C MET A 352 -22.09 -4.66 -18.12
N SER A 353 -22.75 -5.13 -19.16
CA SER A 353 -22.12 -5.73 -20.34
C SER A 353 -22.56 -5.08 -21.64
N THR A 354 -21.66 -5.01 -22.62
CA THR A 354 -21.95 -4.51 -23.96
C THR A 354 -21.25 -5.34 -25.05
N ASP A 355 -21.87 -5.44 -26.22
CA ASP A 355 -21.26 -6.07 -27.40
C ASP A 355 -20.48 -5.01 -28.19
N THR A 356 -19.19 -5.25 -28.42
CA THR A 356 -18.32 -4.32 -29.17
C THR A 356 -18.69 -4.15 -30.64
N ARG A 357 -19.53 -5.03 -31.19
CA ARG A 357 -20.09 -4.92 -32.54
C ARG A 357 -21.35 -4.05 -32.55
N SER A 358 -21.90 -3.74 -31.37
CA SER A 358 -22.95 -2.73 -31.19
C SER A 358 -22.30 -1.36 -31.10
N GLY A 359 -22.70 -0.44 -31.95
CA GLY A 359 -22.31 0.96 -31.87
C GLY A 359 -23.57 1.82 -31.92
N PHE A 360 -23.59 2.94 -31.22
CA PHE A 360 -24.69 3.93 -31.31
C PHE A 360 -24.93 4.42 -32.75
N LEU A 361 -23.93 4.28 -33.63
CA LEU A 361 -23.96 4.71 -35.03
C LEU A 361 -24.23 3.56 -36.04
N LYS A 362 -24.25 2.29 -35.59
CA LYS A 362 -24.73 1.22 -36.47
C LYS A 362 -26.25 1.17 -36.31
N LYS A 363 -26.95 1.68 -37.34
CA LYS A 363 -28.35 1.32 -37.61
C LYS A 363 -28.52 -0.16 -37.29
N GLU A 364 -29.60 -0.49 -36.58
CA GLU A 364 -30.04 -1.83 -36.19
C GLU A 364 -29.30 -2.93 -36.95
N SER A 365 -28.65 -3.84 -36.24
CA SER A 365 -28.04 -5.01 -36.87
C SER A 365 -29.02 -5.61 -37.89
N ASP A 366 -28.56 -5.81 -39.14
CA ASP A 366 -29.35 -6.45 -40.20
C ASP A 366 -29.91 -7.82 -39.76
N ASP A 367 -29.30 -8.41 -38.72
CA ASP A 367 -29.88 -9.50 -37.95
C ASP A 367 -30.74 -8.99 -36.78
N LYS A 368 -32.05 -8.86 -37.01
CA LYS A 368 -33.06 -8.52 -35.98
C LYS A 368 -33.20 -9.58 -34.88
N ARG A 369 -32.47 -10.70 -34.94
CA ARG A 369 -32.58 -11.82 -33.99
C ARG A 369 -31.62 -11.73 -32.80
N VAL A 370 -30.61 -10.85 -32.84
CA VAL A 370 -29.61 -10.73 -31.77
C VAL A 370 -29.70 -9.37 -31.11
N ASP A 371 -30.26 -9.32 -29.91
CA ASP A 371 -30.24 -8.13 -29.06
C ASP A 371 -28.80 -7.88 -28.54
N ARG A 372 -28.19 -6.79 -29.01
CA ARG A 372 -26.82 -6.38 -28.67
C ARG A 372 -26.78 -5.13 -27.79
N ARG A 373 -27.90 -4.74 -27.19
CA ARG A 373 -27.97 -3.57 -26.31
C ARG A 373 -27.17 -3.82 -25.03
N PRO A 374 -26.65 -2.76 -24.38
CA PRO A 374 -26.05 -2.89 -23.06
C PRO A 374 -27.02 -3.52 -22.06
N ARG A 375 -26.50 -4.41 -21.20
CA ARG A 375 -27.28 -5.14 -20.20
C ARG A 375 -26.73 -4.88 -18.81
N ILE A 376 -27.62 -4.77 -17.84
CA ILE A 376 -27.27 -4.70 -16.42
C ILE A 376 -27.03 -6.13 -15.93
N LEU A 377 -25.87 -6.38 -15.35
CA LEU A 377 -25.53 -7.65 -14.69
C LEU A 377 -25.67 -7.56 -13.17
N PHE A 378 -25.34 -6.40 -12.58
CA PHE A 378 -25.47 -6.14 -11.15
C PHE A 378 -25.75 -4.67 -10.88
N ASN A 379 -26.81 -4.33 -10.13
CA ASN A 379 -27.20 -2.94 -9.84
C ASN A 379 -27.56 -2.68 -8.36
N ARG A 380 -27.22 -3.58 -7.44
CA ARG A 380 -27.59 -3.41 -6.02
C ARG A 380 -26.84 -2.26 -5.35
N ASP A 381 -25.61 -2.01 -5.77
CA ASP A 381 -24.81 -0.87 -5.33
C ASP A 381 -24.11 -0.25 -6.56
N PRO A 382 -24.27 1.06 -6.82
CA PRO A 382 -23.61 1.73 -7.93
C PRO A 382 -22.10 1.91 -7.71
N ARG A 383 -21.59 1.74 -6.48
CA ARG A 383 -20.17 1.88 -6.11
C ARG A 383 -19.41 0.58 -6.35
N VAL A 384 -19.51 0.04 -7.56
CA VAL A 384 -18.72 -1.10 -8.02
C VAL A 384 -17.57 -0.62 -8.89
N GLN A 385 -16.46 -1.34 -8.84
CA GLN A 385 -15.25 -1.02 -9.59
C GLN A 385 -14.58 -2.29 -10.11
N SER A 386 -13.69 -2.12 -11.08
CA SER A 386 -12.74 -3.13 -11.58
C SER A 386 -13.33 -4.54 -11.81
N PRO A 387 -14.40 -4.71 -12.62
CA PRO A 387 -14.89 -6.05 -12.94
C PRO A 387 -13.88 -6.81 -13.81
N VAL A 388 -13.67 -8.10 -13.58
CA VAL A 388 -12.77 -8.94 -14.36
C VAL A 388 -13.43 -10.27 -14.68
N TRP A 389 -13.48 -10.62 -15.96
CA TRP A 389 -13.93 -11.94 -16.40
C TRP A 389 -12.94 -13.04 -16.00
N SER A 390 -13.47 -14.20 -15.63
CA SER A 390 -12.68 -15.43 -15.54
C SER A 390 -12.21 -15.88 -16.92
N SER A 391 -11.08 -16.58 -16.99
CA SER A 391 -10.48 -17.05 -18.25
C SER A 391 -11.39 -17.98 -19.06
N ASP A 392 -12.26 -18.72 -18.37
CA ASP A 392 -13.26 -19.59 -18.99
C ASP A 392 -14.52 -18.85 -19.49
N GLY A 393 -14.71 -17.59 -19.08
CA GLY A 393 -15.88 -16.77 -19.39
C GLY A 393 -17.14 -17.11 -18.59
N SER A 394 -17.05 -17.90 -17.51
CA SER A 394 -18.22 -18.33 -16.73
C SER A 394 -18.58 -17.38 -15.58
N LYS A 395 -17.63 -16.55 -15.12
CA LYS A 395 -17.78 -15.70 -13.93
C LYS A 395 -17.16 -14.33 -14.11
N ILE A 396 -17.61 -13.39 -13.28
CA ILE A 396 -17.05 -12.05 -13.16
C ILE A 396 -16.77 -11.79 -11.68
N VAL A 397 -15.53 -11.40 -11.37
CA VAL A 397 -15.15 -10.85 -10.06
C VAL A 397 -15.18 -9.33 -10.14
N PHE A 398 -15.58 -8.65 -9.09
CA PHE A 398 -15.61 -7.20 -9.02
C PHE A 398 -15.47 -6.75 -7.57
N GLN A 399 -15.04 -5.51 -7.36
CA GLN A 399 -15.05 -4.91 -6.02
C GLN A 399 -16.28 -4.03 -5.86
N VAL A 400 -16.84 -4.00 -4.65
CA VAL A 400 -17.98 -3.16 -4.27
C VAL A 400 -17.68 -2.48 -2.95
N ARG A 401 -18.08 -1.21 -2.82
CA ARG A 401 -18.01 -0.50 -1.54
C ARG A 401 -19.27 -0.79 -0.73
N GLN A 402 -19.13 -1.50 0.38
CA GLN A 402 -20.18 -1.64 1.41
C GLN A 402 -19.85 -0.68 2.56
N ASP A 403 -20.79 -0.42 3.47
CA ASP A 403 -20.74 0.69 4.44
C ASP A 403 -19.46 0.77 5.28
N GLU A 404 -18.77 -0.36 5.42
CA GLU A 404 -17.58 -0.56 6.23
C GLU A 404 -16.27 -0.66 5.40
N GLY A 405 -16.31 -0.87 4.08
CA GLY A 405 -15.08 -1.02 3.29
C GLY A 405 -15.29 -1.52 1.85
N TRP A 406 -14.18 -1.73 1.14
CA TRP A 406 -14.20 -2.39 -0.17
C TRP A 406 -14.14 -3.92 -0.02
N HIS A 407 -15.06 -4.61 -0.70
CA HIS A 407 -15.16 -6.06 -0.69
C HIS A 407 -15.12 -6.61 -2.11
N ILE A 408 -14.58 -7.82 -2.25
CA ILE A 408 -14.54 -8.56 -3.50
C ILE A 408 -15.73 -9.51 -3.55
N LEU A 409 -16.53 -9.40 -4.61
CA LEU A 409 -17.64 -10.28 -4.91
C LEU A 409 -17.39 -10.98 -6.25
N VAL A 410 -18.00 -12.14 -6.41
CA VAL A 410 -18.04 -12.90 -7.64
C VAL A 410 -19.49 -13.19 -8.03
N MET A 411 -19.78 -13.18 -9.33
CA MET A 411 -21.07 -13.58 -9.88
C MET A 411 -20.87 -14.45 -11.12
N ASN A 412 -21.94 -15.12 -11.56
CA ASN A 412 -21.96 -15.78 -12.85
C ASN A 412 -21.99 -14.73 -13.99
N ALA A 413 -21.57 -15.14 -15.18
CA ALA A 413 -21.56 -14.35 -16.42
C ALA A 413 -22.88 -13.62 -16.72
N ASP A 414 -24.01 -14.22 -16.32
CA ASP A 414 -25.37 -13.71 -16.53
C ASP A 414 -25.86 -12.76 -15.41
N GLY A 415 -25.01 -12.46 -14.43
CA GLY A 415 -25.34 -11.63 -13.26
C GLY A 415 -25.97 -12.41 -12.09
N SER A 416 -26.24 -13.71 -12.24
CA SER A 416 -26.80 -14.54 -11.17
C SER A 416 -25.74 -14.97 -10.15
N ASN A 417 -26.21 -15.52 -9.02
CA ASN A 417 -25.37 -16.20 -8.02
C ASN A 417 -24.22 -15.33 -7.47
N VAL A 418 -24.54 -14.07 -7.13
CA VAL A 418 -23.60 -13.14 -6.50
C VAL A 418 -23.19 -13.66 -5.11
N LYS A 419 -21.89 -13.80 -4.86
CA LYS A 419 -21.30 -14.26 -3.60
C LYS A 419 -20.13 -13.37 -3.20
N ALA A 420 -19.92 -13.21 -1.90
CA ALA A 420 -18.72 -12.55 -1.38
C ALA A 420 -17.53 -13.51 -1.44
N VAL A 421 -16.37 -13.00 -1.88
CA VAL A 421 -15.06 -13.66 -1.76
C VAL A 421 -14.36 -13.19 -0.49
N THR A 422 -14.56 -11.92 -0.13
CA THR A 422 -14.05 -11.34 1.12
C THR A 422 -15.22 -10.92 1.99
N GLU A 423 -15.21 -11.33 3.24
CA GLU A 423 -16.21 -10.94 4.24
C GLU A 423 -15.68 -9.84 5.17
N VAL A 424 -16.59 -9.19 5.88
CA VAL A 424 -16.25 -8.28 6.98
C VAL A 424 -15.73 -9.12 8.13
N ASP A 425 -14.50 -8.89 8.54
CA ASP A 425 -14.00 -9.44 9.80
C ASP A 425 -14.58 -8.64 10.96
N ILE A 426 -15.67 -9.13 11.54
CA ILE A 426 -16.35 -8.50 12.68
C ILE A 426 -15.49 -8.41 13.94
N ALA A 427 -14.37 -9.13 14.00
CA ALA A 427 -13.41 -9.07 15.09
C ALA A 427 -12.25 -8.11 14.80
N ALA A 428 -12.11 -7.63 13.56
CA ALA A 428 -11.08 -6.66 13.19
C ALA A 428 -11.43 -5.26 13.72
N PHE A 429 -10.41 -4.56 14.23
CA PHE A 429 -10.56 -3.21 14.78
C PHE A 429 -10.87 -2.15 13.71
N HIS A 430 -10.62 -2.45 12.44
CA HIS A 430 -11.05 -1.67 11.28
C HIS A 430 -11.45 -2.63 10.17
N SER A 431 -12.44 -2.22 9.38
CA SER A 431 -12.84 -2.94 8.19
C SER A 431 -11.76 -2.76 7.12
N SER A 432 -11.20 -3.89 6.66
CA SER A 432 -10.17 -3.87 5.62
C SER A 432 -10.78 -3.56 4.26
N ASN A 433 -10.08 -2.77 3.46
CA ASN A 433 -10.37 -2.58 2.05
C ASN A 433 -9.73 -3.69 1.23
N ASN A 434 -10.50 -4.27 0.32
CA ASN A 434 -10.07 -5.29 -0.62
C ASN A 434 -10.35 -4.78 -2.04
N VAL A 435 -9.30 -4.60 -2.85
CA VAL A 435 -9.36 -3.86 -4.12
C VAL A 435 -8.52 -4.52 -5.21
N ALA A 436 -8.71 -4.07 -6.45
CA ALA A 436 -8.00 -4.51 -7.65
C ALA A 436 -7.94 -6.06 -7.80
N PRO A 437 -9.10 -6.75 -7.81
CA PRO A 437 -9.12 -8.20 -7.94
C PRO A 437 -8.68 -8.64 -9.35
N THR A 438 -8.00 -9.77 -9.43
CA THR A 438 -7.68 -10.46 -10.68
C THR A 438 -7.78 -11.97 -10.50
N TRP A 439 -8.09 -12.68 -11.58
CA TRP A 439 -8.26 -14.14 -11.57
C TRP A 439 -6.93 -14.85 -11.68
N SER A 440 -6.84 -16.01 -11.05
CA SER A 440 -5.86 -17.00 -11.46
C SER A 440 -6.15 -17.49 -12.89
N PRO A 441 -5.11 -17.86 -13.66
CA PRO A 441 -5.26 -18.36 -15.03
C PRO A 441 -6.20 -19.57 -15.15
N ASP A 442 -6.20 -20.43 -14.12
CA ASP A 442 -7.06 -21.61 -14.00
C ASP A 442 -8.50 -21.30 -13.54
N GLY A 443 -8.79 -20.04 -13.18
CA GLY A 443 -10.11 -19.60 -12.72
C GLY A 443 -10.51 -20.07 -11.32
N GLN A 444 -9.58 -20.61 -10.51
CA GLN A 444 -9.89 -21.18 -9.19
C GLN A 444 -9.66 -20.23 -8.01
N LYS A 445 -8.83 -19.20 -8.20
CA LYS A 445 -8.41 -18.27 -7.15
C LYS A 445 -8.54 -16.82 -7.60
N ILE A 446 -8.64 -15.94 -6.62
CA ILE A 446 -8.66 -14.49 -6.80
C ILE A 446 -7.48 -13.90 -6.03
N LEU A 447 -6.64 -13.16 -6.75
CA LEU A 447 -5.57 -12.32 -6.19
C LEU A 447 -6.08 -10.89 -6.10
N PHE A 448 -5.84 -10.22 -4.97
CA PHE A 448 -6.29 -8.85 -4.74
C PHE A 448 -5.37 -8.14 -3.76
N LEU A 449 -5.54 -6.82 -3.64
CA LEU A 449 -4.86 -6.00 -2.64
C LEU A 449 -5.72 -5.84 -1.40
N SER A 450 -5.13 -5.95 -0.22
CA SER A 450 -5.79 -5.63 1.04
C SER A 450 -4.90 -4.81 1.96
N ASP A 451 -5.50 -3.84 2.65
CA ASP A 451 -4.85 -3.02 3.68
C ASP A 451 -5.01 -3.57 5.10
N ARG A 452 -5.52 -4.80 5.26
CA ARG A 452 -5.85 -5.41 6.56
C ARG A 452 -4.70 -5.49 7.56
N ASN A 453 -3.45 -5.41 7.08
CA ASN A 453 -2.25 -5.41 7.90
C ASN A 453 -1.67 -3.99 8.10
N GLY A 454 -2.46 -2.94 7.85
CA GLY A 454 -2.04 -1.53 7.97
C GLY A 454 -1.28 -0.97 6.76
N LYS A 455 -0.95 -1.81 5.76
CA LYS A 455 -0.39 -1.41 4.47
C LYS A 455 -0.98 -2.27 3.34
N TRP A 456 -0.93 -1.78 2.10
CA TRP A 456 -1.40 -2.54 0.94
C TRP A 456 -0.50 -3.73 0.65
N GLU A 457 -1.05 -4.93 0.75
CA GLU A 457 -0.36 -6.19 0.48
C GLU A 457 -1.21 -7.12 -0.38
N PHE A 458 -0.57 -8.13 -0.97
CA PHE A 458 -1.25 -9.11 -1.81
C PHE A 458 -1.88 -10.22 -0.98
N PHE A 459 -3.14 -10.53 -1.30
CA PHE A 459 -3.90 -11.62 -0.71
C PHE A 459 -4.49 -12.50 -1.79
N LEU A 460 -4.51 -13.80 -1.51
CA LEU A 460 -5.05 -14.82 -2.38
C LEU A 460 -6.16 -15.55 -1.63
N ALA A 461 -7.29 -15.74 -2.29
CA ALA A 461 -8.38 -16.57 -1.80
C ALA A 461 -8.88 -17.50 -2.91
N ASN A 462 -9.51 -18.60 -2.54
CA ASN A 462 -10.30 -19.39 -3.47
C ASN A 462 -11.54 -18.57 -3.90
N VAL A 463 -12.12 -18.91 -5.03
CA VAL A 463 -13.31 -18.21 -5.59
C VAL A 463 -14.54 -18.28 -4.68
N ASP A 464 -14.60 -19.28 -3.78
CA ASP A 464 -15.64 -19.40 -2.77
C ASP A 464 -15.34 -18.61 -1.48
N GLY A 465 -14.24 -17.86 -1.43
CA GLY A 465 -13.78 -17.08 -0.29
C GLY A 465 -12.95 -17.87 0.73
N SER A 466 -12.83 -19.18 0.58
CA SER A 466 -12.01 -20.01 1.46
C SER A 466 -10.50 -19.82 1.21
N ASN A 467 -9.68 -20.33 2.14
CA ASN A 467 -8.21 -20.33 2.02
C ASN A 467 -7.60 -18.94 1.77
N LEU A 468 -8.18 -17.93 2.43
CA LEU A 468 -7.70 -16.56 2.41
C LEU A 468 -6.33 -16.46 3.09
N GLN A 469 -5.32 -16.04 2.35
CA GLN A 469 -3.95 -15.96 2.84
C GLN A 469 -3.18 -14.80 2.20
N GLN A 470 -2.25 -14.23 2.97
CA GLN A 470 -1.28 -13.28 2.46
C GLN A 470 -0.28 -14.02 1.55
N VAL A 471 0.15 -13.36 0.48
CA VAL A 471 1.11 -13.89 -0.52
C VAL A 471 2.12 -12.80 -0.90
N LEU A 472 3.26 -13.19 -1.50
CA LEU A 472 4.26 -12.26 -2.04
C LEU A 472 4.76 -11.21 -1.05
N LYS A 473 4.85 -11.56 0.25
CA LYS A 473 5.27 -10.62 1.29
C LYS A 473 6.68 -10.06 1.04
N ASN A 474 7.58 -10.86 0.48
CA ASN A 474 8.90 -10.39 0.09
C ASN A 474 8.85 -9.25 -0.95
N VAL A 475 7.83 -9.24 -1.82
CA VAL A 475 7.59 -8.17 -2.80
C VAL A 475 7.04 -6.93 -2.11
N THR A 476 6.04 -7.07 -1.22
CA THR A 476 5.42 -5.94 -0.50
C THR A 476 6.28 -5.39 0.65
N ASP A 477 7.35 -6.09 1.01
CA ASP A 477 8.42 -5.57 1.87
C ASP A 477 9.46 -4.79 1.06
N ALA A 478 9.69 -5.15 -0.21
CA ALA A 478 10.62 -4.46 -1.11
C ALA A 478 10.02 -3.25 -1.82
N VAL A 479 8.71 -3.27 -2.10
CA VAL A 479 7.97 -2.23 -2.84
C VAL A 479 6.75 -1.82 -2.03
N THR A 480 6.59 -0.52 -1.77
CA THR A 480 5.44 0.01 -1.03
C THR A 480 4.31 0.36 -1.97
N ILE A 481 3.30 -0.50 -2.03
CA ILE A 481 2.11 -0.26 -2.86
C ILE A 481 1.25 0.85 -2.23
N ARG A 482 0.81 1.80 -3.05
CA ARG A 482 -0.12 2.87 -2.70
C ARG A 482 -1.30 2.84 -3.64
N TYR A 483 -2.48 2.58 -3.08
CA TYR A 483 -3.74 2.66 -3.81
C TYR A 483 -4.57 3.84 -3.29
N ASN A 484 -5.04 4.69 -4.21
CA ASN A 484 -5.73 5.95 -3.90
C ASN A 484 -7.24 5.92 -4.17
N PHE A 485 -7.84 4.73 -4.37
CA PHE A 485 -9.26 4.55 -4.69
C PHE A 485 -9.72 5.22 -6.00
N SER A 486 -8.79 5.48 -6.91
CA SER A 486 -9.02 6.12 -8.21
C SER A 486 -9.54 5.16 -9.30
N ASN A 487 -10.23 4.08 -8.92
CA ASN A 487 -10.76 3.05 -9.83
C ASN A 487 -9.68 2.41 -10.74
N GLU A 488 -8.51 2.15 -10.17
CA GLU A 488 -7.33 1.62 -10.86
C GLU A 488 -7.30 0.09 -10.82
N ARG A 489 -6.73 -0.52 -11.85
CA ARG A 489 -6.39 -1.94 -11.93
C ARG A 489 -4.90 -2.11 -11.66
N VAL A 490 -4.55 -2.22 -10.39
CA VAL A 490 -3.15 -2.22 -9.96
C VAL A 490 -2.36 -3.44 -10.42
N ILE A 491 -3.02 -4.59 -10.60
CA ILE A 491 -2.38 -5.88 -10.83
C ILE A 491 -3.08 -6.69 -11.93
N ASP A 492 -2.29 -7.45 -12.69
CA ASP A 492 -2.78 -8.44 -13.64
C ASP A 492 -1.93 -9.72 -13.57
N TRP A 493 -2.58 -10.86 -13.81
CA TRP A 493 -2.00 -12.19 -13.61
C TRP A 493 -2.01 -12.99 -14.90
N LEU A 494 -0.80 -13.32 -15.38
CA LEU A 494 -0.57 -14.19 -16.53
C LEU A 494 -0.22 -15.63 -16.09
N PRO A 495 -0.68 -16.66 -16.84
CA PRO A 495 -0.21 -18.04 -16.67
C PRO A 495 1.31 -18.25 -16.66
#